data_AF-A0A0F8DU12-F1
#
_entry.id   AF-A0A0F8DU12-F1
#
_cell.length_a   1.000
_cell.length_b   1.000
_cell.length_c   1.000
_cell.angle_alpha   90.00
_cell.angle_beta   90.00
_cell.angle_gamma   90.00
#
_symmetry.space_group_name_H-M   'P 1'
#
loop_
_entity.id
_entity.type
_entity.pdbx_description
1 polymer ?
#
loop_
_entity_poly.entity_id
_entity_poly.type
_entity_poly.pdbx_seq_one_letter_code
_entity_poly.pdbx_strand_id
1 'polypeptide(L)'
;MDNINKQEPSASQNVISTILSEEMVNEVTATDVSNEEIKEEALMSDELIASEYDEQNAEKYTEEEQKKAENLSTGNDDILQNIIVLSDKMDSLNQLFSEKIRYMEYEEKIFDQMHEGLQKYKEDMYTQLIRQVLLDIIEVRDSILRIADFYLKKPEGERNIPYETFAGYALDIQDILEKNGVEIYRSSQEDNFVPVKQRAIKKVVTENKELHGKVAESLSCGYNYNGRTISAEKIAFYYYKEPAKIITENNTEMVQDG
;
A
#
# COMPACT_ATOMS: atom_id res chain seq x y z
N MET A 1 -40.37 22.81 42.70
CA MET A 1 -41.47 23.46 41.95
C MET A 1 -40.87 23.72 40.57
N ASP A 2 -41.17 23.01 39.49
CA ASP A 2 -42.28 22.10 39.20
C ASP A 2 -41.84 20.96 38.28
N ASN A 3 -42.63 19.91 38.35
CA ASN A 3 -42.52 18.60 37.75
C ASN A 3 -43.32 18.53 36.43
N ILE A 4 -43.27 17.37 35.76
CA ILE A 4 -44.07 16.84 34.62
C ILE A 4 -43.18 16.69 33.37
N ASN A 5 -42.55 15.54 33.10
CA ASN A 5 -43.06 14.18 32.82
C ASN A 5 -43.66 14.00 31.41
N LYS A 6 -42.96 13.27 30.54
CA LYS A 6 -43.45 12.24 29.57
C LYS A 6 -42.28 11.83 28.67
N GLN A 7 -41.62 10.68 28.87
CA GLN A 7 -42.05 9.29 28.63
C GLN A 7 -41.94 8.90 27.15
N GLU A 8 -40.96 8.04 26.85
CA GLU A 8 -40.84 7.23 25.64
C GLU A 8 -42.11 6.37 25.40
N PRO A 9 -42.27 5.77 24.21
CA PRO A 9 -41.88 4.36 24.13
C PRO A 9 -41.24 3.91 22.79
N SER A 10 -40.52 2.79 22.90
CA SER A 10 -40.00 1.89 21.87
C SER A 10 -41.08 1.22 21.01
N ALA A 11 -40.76 0.87 19.75
CA ALA A 11 -41.08 -0.42 19.11
C ALA A 11 -40.52 -0.53 17.66
N SER A 12 -39.57 -1.46 17.49
CA SER A 12 -39.47 -2.51 16.46
C SER A 12 -39.93 -2.33 14.99
N GLN A 13 -38.99 -2.69 14.10
CA GLN A 13 -39.09 -3.59 12.93
C GLN A 13 -39.43 -3.06 11.51
N ASN A 14 -38.45 -3.34 10.62
CA ASN A 14 -38.53 -3.76 9.20
C ASN A 14 -39.43 -3.01 8.22
N VAL A 15 -38.81 -2.38 7.21
CA VAL A 15 -39.18 -2.62 5.81
C VAL A 15 -38.01 -2.29 4.88
N ILE A 16 -37.69 -3.29 4.06
CA ILE A 16 -36.86 -3.24 2.87
C ILE A 16 -37.40 -2.16 1.93
N SER A 17 -36.55 -1.23 1.50
CA SER A 17 -36.80 -0.43 0.30
C SER A 17 -35.54 -0.41 -0.56
N THR A 18 -35.52 -1.35 -1.50
CA THR A 18 -35.22 -1.14 -2.92
C THR A 18 -34.79 0.29 -3.27
N ILE A 19 -33.56 0.44 -3.76
CA ILE A 19 -33.21 1.06 -5.05
C ILE A 19 -31.87 0.43 -5.45
N LEU A 20 -31.95 -0.57 -6.34
CA LEU A 20 -30.87 -0.90 -7.24
C LEU A 20 -30.77 0.25 -8.25
N SER A 21 -29.63 0.91 -8.30
CA SER A 21 -29.30 1.77 -9.45
C SER A 21 -28.83 0.86 -10.59
N GLU A 22 -29.67 0.82 -11.62
CA GLU A 22 -29.43 0.23 -12.93
C GLU A 22 -28.25 0.92 -13.63
N GLU A 23 -27.04 0.50 -13.34
CA GLU A 23 -25.88 0.77 -14.20
C GLU A 23 -24.75 -0.17 -13.77
N MET A 24 -24.71 -1.39 -14.34
CA MET A 24 -23.52 -2.25 -14.49
C MET A 24 -23.95 -3.67 -14.92
N VAL A 25 -24.60 -3.78 -16.08
CA VAL A 25 -24.64 -5.03 -16.82
C VAL A 25 -24.25 -4.71 -18.25
N ASN A 26 -22.94 -4.74 -18.51
CA ASN A 26 -22.34 -5.08 -19.80
C ASN A 26 -20.83 -4.87 -19.71
N GLU A 27 -20.08 -5.91 -19.36
CA GLU A 27 -18.95 -6.36 -20.18
C GLU A 27 -18.37 -7.66 -19.61
N VAL A 28 -17.72 -8.41 -20.50
CA VAL A 28 -16.97 -9.65 -20.29
C VAL A 28 -17.77 -10.95 -20.43
N THR A 29 -18.12 -11.23 -21.68
CA THR A 29 -18.15 -12.58 -22.23
C THR A 29 -16.81 -12.91 -22.89
N ALA A 30 -16.43 -14.20 -22.79
CA ALA A 30 -15.38 -14.92 -23.50
C ALA A 30 -14.00 -14.99 -22.81
N THR A 31 -13.73 -16.14 -22.18
CA THR A 31 -12.59 -16.97 -22.63
C THR A 31 -12.80 -18.43 -22.22
N ASP A 32 -12.70 -19.29 -23.24
CA ASP A 32 -12.86 -20.73 -23.22
C ASP A 32 -11.84 -21.46 -22.33
N VAL A 33 -12.31 -22.54 -21.73
CA VAL A 33 -11.54 -23.54 -20.99
C VAL A 33 -11.15 -24.66 -21.96
N SER A 34 -9.88 -25.06 -21.98
CA SER A 34 -9.46 -26.36 -22.51
C SER A 34 -8.33 -26.99 -21.69
N ASN A 35 -8.35 -28.33 -21.69
CA ASN A 35 -7.34 -29.31 -21.25
C ASN A 35 -7.38 -29.72 -19.77
N GLU A 36 -7.09 -30.97 -19.40
CA GLU A 36 -7.15 -32.32 -19.97
C GLU A 36 -6.87 -33.24 -18.75
N GLU A 37 -7.21 -34.52 -18.87
CA GLU A 37 -7.14 -35.57 -17.85
C GLU A 37 -5.78 -35.71 -17.12
N ILE A 38 -5.79 -36.29 -15.91
CA ILE A 38 -4.86 -37.36 -15.47
C ILE A 38 -5.50 -38.13 -14.30
N LYS A 39 -5.53 -39.46 -14.45
CA LYS A 39 -5.85 -40.51 -13.47
C LYS A 39 -4.67 -40.76 -12.53
N GLU A 40 -4.92 -41.24 -11.31
CA GLU A 40 -4.23 -42.43 -10.80
C GLU A 40 -4.94 -43.05 -9.57
N GLU A 41 -5.04 -44.37 -9.62
CA GLU A 41 -5.70 -45.29 -8.69
C GLU A 41 -4.62 -46.26 -8.18
N ALA A 42 -4.62 -46.59 -6.88
CA ALA A 42 -3.76 -47.63 -6.33
C ALA A 42 -4.52 -48.51 -5.32
N LEU A 43 -4.59 -49.79 -5.66
CA LEU A 43 -5.07 -50.96 -4.91
C LEU A 43 -4.08 -51.40 -3.81
N MET A 44 -4.60 -52.13 -2.80
CA MET A 44 -4.06 -53.35 -2.14
C MET A 44 -4.93 -53.65 -0.88
N SER A 45 -5.32 -54.86 -0.47
CA SER A 45 -5.22 -56.27 -0.94
C SER A 45 -5.94 -57.17 0.11
N ASP A 46 -6.65 -58.23 -0.35
CA ASP A 46 -6.81 -59.63 0.15
C ASP A 46 -6.86 -59.94 1.68
N GLU A 47 -7.58 -60.91 2.24
CA GLU A 47 -8.48 -62.01 1.84
C GLU A 47 -8.90 -62.69 3.18
N LEU A 48 -10.04 -63.41 3.25
CA LEU A 48 -10.23 -64.66 4.03
C LEU A 48 -11.68 -65.15 3.97
N ILE A 49 -11.95 -66.24 3.23
CA ILE A 49 -13.04 -67.18 3.50
C ILE A 49 -12.55 -68.60 3.18
N ALA A 50 -12.66 -69.52 4.14
CA ALA A 50 -13.22 -70.87 3.94
C ALA A 50 -13.15 -71.70 5.24
N SER A 51 -14.29 -72.26 5.65
CA SER A 51 -14.46 -73.70 5.90
C SER A 51 -15.92 -74.03 6.23
N GLU A 52 -16.53 -74.92 5.45
CA GLU A 52 -17.74 -75.66 5.79
C GLU A 52 -17.41 -76.86 6.70
N TYR A 53 -18.37 -77.31 7.52
CA TYR A 53 -18.89 -78.70 7.54
C TYR A 53 -20.22 -78.76 8.32
N ASP A 54 -20.97 -79.82 8.00
CA ASP A 54 -22.41 -80.07 8.09
C ASP A 54 -22.78 -80.99 9.28
N GLU A 55 -23.99 -80.89 9.86
CA GLU A 55 -24.80 -82.05 10.31
C GLU A 55 -26.19 -81.67 10.86
N GLN A 56 -27.14 -82.56 10.61
CA GLN A 56 -28.59 -82.38 10.73
C GLN A 56 -29.18 -82.64 12.13
N ASN A 57 -30.39 -82.08 12.30
CA ASN A 57 -31.64 -82.75 12.73
C ASN A 57 -32.24 -82.47 14.13
N ALA A 58 -33.59 -82.53 14.13
CA ALA A 58 -34.53 -82.74 15.23
C ALA A 58 -35.07 -81.54 16.04
N GLU A 59 -36.11 -80.94 15.45
CA GLU A 59 -37.46 -80.75 16.00
C GLU A 59 -37.70 -80.09 17.39
N LYS A 60 -38.35 -78.93 17.30
CA LYS A 60 -39.58 -78.50 18.02
C LYS A 60 -39.64 -78.76 19.52
N TYR A 61 -39.59 -77.68 20.30
CA TYR A 61 -40.60 -77.31 21.32
C TYR A 61 -40.22 -75.93 21.89
N THR A 62 -40.81 -74.84 21.37
CA THR A 62 -41.13 -73.55 22.06
C THR A 62 -41.51 -72.46 21.04
N GLU A 63 -42.53 -72.69 20.20
CA GLU A 63 -42.91 -71.75 19.13
C GLU A 63 -43.72 -70.50 19.58
N GLU A 64 -44.03 -70.33 20.88
CA GLU A 64 -44.91 -69.24 21.32
C GLU A 64 -44.24 -68.12 22.14
N GLU A 65 -43.05 -68.32 22.71
CA GLU A 65 -42.32 -67.25 23.41
C GLU A 65 -41.23 -66.56 22.55
N GLN A 66 -40.75 -67.21 21.49
CA GLN A 66 -39.70 -66.64 20.61
C GLN A 66 -40.24 -65.66 19.56
N LYS A 67 -41.47 -65.85 19.06
CA LYS A 67 -42.05 -64.97 18.02
C LYS A 67 -42.34 -63.53 18.48
N LYS A 68 -42.49 -63.30 19.78
CA LYS A 68 -42.72 -61.96 20.37
C LYS A 68 -41.41 -61.24 20.72
N ALA A 69 -40.36 -61.98 21.04
CA ALA A 69 -39.02 -61.43 21.27
C ALA A 69 -38.28 -61.15 19.94
N GLU A 70 -38.44 -62.01 18.92
CA GLU A 70 -37.86 -61.80 17.59
C GLU A 70 -38.49 -60.59 16.87
N ASN A 71 -39.83 -60.43 16.90
CA ASN A 71 -40.48 -59.27 16.26
C ASN A 71 -40.20 -57.93 16.97
N LEU A 72 -39.97 -57.91 18.29
CA LEU A 72 -39.55 -56.70 19.00
C LEU A 72 -38.06 -56.38 18.75
N SER A 73 -37.23 -57.40 18.54
CA SER A 73 -35.79 -57.24 18.27
C SER A 73 -35.54 -56.68 16.87
N THR A 74 -36.22 -57.22 15.84
CA THR A 74 -36.05 -56.77 14.45
C THR A 74 -36.53 -55.33 14.22
N GLY A 75 -37.64 -54.93 14.87
CA GLY A 75 -38.13 -53.54 14.78
C GLY A 75 -37.22 -52.53 15.49
N ASN A 76 -36.51 -52.95 16.54
CA ASN A 76 -35.52 -52.10 17.22
C ASN A 76 -34.21 -52.00 16.41
N ASP A 77 -33.79 -53.06 15.72
CA ASP A 77 -32.62 -53.03 14.82
C ASP A 77 -32.84 -52.12 13.60
N ASP A 78 -34.04 -52.11 13.00
CA ASP A 78 -34.38 -51.19 11.91
C ASP A 78 -34.36 -49.72 12.38
N ILE A 79 -34.79 -49.44 13.62
CA ILE A 79 -34.73 -48.10 14.20
C ILE A 79 -33.27 -47.69 14.45
N LEU A 80 -32.43 -48.61 14.96
CA LEU A 80 -31.00 -48.36 15.17
C LEU A 80 -30.27 -48.11 13.84
N GLN A 81 -30.57 -48.89 12.80
CA GLN A 81 -30.01 -48.67 11.46
C GLN A 81 -30.41 -47.31 10.88
N ASN A 82 -31.68 -46.91 11.03
CA ASN A 82 -32.13 -45.59 10.60
C ASN A 82 -31.44 -44.45 11.38
N ILE A 83 -31.16 -44.63 12.67
CA ILE A 83 -30.41 -43.66 13.49
C ILE A 83 -28.95 -43.58 13.03
N ILE A 84 -28.31 -44.70 12.69
CA ILE A 84 -26.94 -44.73 12.16
C ILE A 84 -26.88 -44.00 10.82
N VAL A 85 -27.76 -44.34 9.87
CA VAL A 85 -27.84 -43.68 8.56
C VAL A 85 -28.14 -42.18 8.69
N LEU A 86 -28.95 -41.79 9.67
CA LEU A 86 -29.22 -40.38 9.95
C LEU A 86 -27.98 -39.67 10.54
N SER A 87 -27.22 -40.35 11.40
CA SER A 87 -25.95 -39.86 11.94
C SER A 87 -24.94 -39.63 10.82
N ASP A 88 -24.75 -40.61 9.93
CA ASP A 88 -23.81 -40.52 8.80
C ASP A 88 -24.16 -39.36 7.85
N LYS A 89 -25.46 -39.14 7.62
CA LYS A 89 -25.96 -37.99 6.84
C LYS A 89 -25.73 -36.67 7.56
N MET A 90 -25.90 -36.64 8.88
CA MET A 90 -25.63 -35.46 9.70
C MET A 90 -24.14 -35.11 9.70
N ASP A 91 -23.26 -36.10 9.76
CA ASP A 91 -21.81 -35.92 9.70
C ASP A 91 -21.36 -35.42 8.32
N SER A 92 -21.92 -36.00 7.25
CA SER A 92 -21.70 -35.53 5.87
C SER A 92 -22.15 -34.07 5.69
N LEU A 93 -23.28 -33.70 6.30
CA LEU A 93 -23.80 -32.34 6.25
C LEU A 93 -22.92 -31.37 7.05
N ASN A 94 -22.45 -31.77 8.23
CA ASN A 94 -21.50 -30.99 9.03
C ASN A 94 -20.17 -30.76 8.28
N GLN A 95 -19.71 -31.75 7.52
CA GLN A 95 -18.52 -31.62 6.68
C GLN A 95 -18.74 -30.58 5.56
N LEU A 96 -19.88 -30.66 4.85
CA LEU A 96 -20.23 -29.67 3.82
C LEU A 96 -20.37 -28.25 4.39
N PHE A 97 -20.97 -28.11 5.58
CA PHE A 97 -21.04 -26.81 6.24
C PHE A 97 -19.66 -26.29 6.63
N SER A 98 -18.79 -27.14 7.16
CA SER A 98 -17.42 -26.76 7.54
C SER A 98 -16.62 -26.30 6.32
N GLU A 99 -16.74 -27.01 5.19
CA GLU A 99 -16.10 -26.64 3.94
C GLU A 99 -16.66 -25.32 3.38
N LYS A 100 -17.99 -25.15 3.41
CA LYS A 100 -18.63 -23.91 2.98
C LYS A 100 -18.24 -22.71 3.84
N ILE A 101 -18.15 -22.89 5.17
CA ILE A 101 -17.68 -21.85 6.10
C ILE A 101 -16.26 -21.46 5.73
N ARG A 102 -15.35 -22.43 5.56
CA ARG A 102 -13.96 -22.18 5.17
C ARG A 102 -13.85 -21.43 3.83
N TYR A 103 -14.69 -21.80 2.86
CA TYR A 103 -14.76 -21.11 1.58
C TYR A 103 -15.25 -19.67 1.73
N MET A 104 -16.30 -19.42 2.51
CA MET A 104 -16.79 -18.07 2.77
C MET A 104 -15.76 -17.20 3.50
N GLU A 105 -15.04 -17.74 4.48
CA GLU A 105 -13.94 -17.04 5.17
C GLU A 105 -12.81 -16.67 4.19
N TYR A 106 -12.52 -17.56 3.23
CA TYR A 106 -11.53 -17.31 2.20
C TYR A 106 -12.01 -16.22 1.21
N GLU A 107 -13.27 -16.28 0.76
CA GLU A 107 -13.87 -15.24 -0.08
C GLU A 107 -13.89 -13.88 0.61
N GLU A 108 -14.29 -13.83 1.88
CA GLU A 108 -14.29 -12.60 2.69
C GLU A 108 -12.87 -12.01 2.78
N LYS A 109 -11.86 -12.85 3.01
CA LYS A 109 -10.46 -12.41 3.03
C LYS A 109 -10.01 -11.86 1.67
N ILE A 110 -10.41 -12.48 0.56
CA ILE A 110 -10.11 -11.94 -0.77
C ILE A 110 -10.80 -10.60 -0.95
N PHE A 111 -12.07 -10.49 -0.54
CA PHE A 111 -12.85 -9.27 -0.65
C PHE A 111 -12.19 -8.12 0.13
N ASP A 112 -11.74 -8.38 1.36
CA ASP A 112 -11.00 -7.42 2.17
C ASP A 112 -9.69 -6.98 1.51
N GLN A 113 -8.92 -7.93 0.98
CA GLN A 113 -7.68 -7.63 0.26
C GLN A 113 -7.93 -6.79 -0.99
N MET A 114 -9.01 -7.06 -1.73
CA MET A 114 -9.40 -6.26 -2.88
C MET A 114 -9.82 -4.86 -2.46
N HIS A 115 -10.57 -4.72 -1.37
CA HIS A 115 -11.00 -3.42 -0.87
C HIS A 115 -9.79 -2.58 -0.42
N GLU A 116 -8.86 -3.17 0.32
CA GLU A 116 -7.61 -2.54 0.72
C GLU A 116 -6.77 -2.15 -0.51
N GLY A 117 -6.68 -3.04 -1.50
CA GLY A 117 -5.97 -2.79 -2.76
C GLY A 117 -6.55 -1.62 -3.55
N LEU A 118 -7.87 -1.55 -3.69
CA LEU A 118 -8.57 -0.45 -4.36
C LEU A 118 -8.36 0.88 -3.64
N GLN A 119 -8.40 0.87 -2.31
CA GLN A 119 -8.20 2.08 -1.51
C GLN A 119 -6.78 2.61 -1.67
N LYS A 120 -5.77 1.73 -1.55
CA LYS A 120 -4.37 2.09 -1.77
C LYS A 120 -4.14 2.60 -3.19
N TYR A 121 -4.72 1.96 -4.20
CA TYR A 121 -4.59 2.39 -5.59
C TYR A 121 -5.14 3.81 -5.81
N LYS A 122 -6.32 4.11 -5.26
CA LYS A 122 -6.90 5.45 -5.32
C LYS A 122 -5.96 6.47 -4.68
N GLU A 123 -5.52 6.24 -3.45
CA GLU A 123 -4.64 7.14 -2.72
C GLU A 123 -3.29 7.38 -3.43
N ASP A 124 -2.70 6.32 -3.98
CA ASP A 124 -1.45 6.42 -4.71
C ASP A 124 -1.61 7.19 -6.03
N MET A 125 -2.69 6.94 -6.78
CA MET A 125 -3.03 7.74 -7.97
C MET A 125 -3.20 9.22 -7.66
N TYR A 126 -3.94 9.56 -6.60
CA TYR A 126 -4.10 10.96 -6.18
C TYR A 126 -2.75 11.59 -5.83
N THR A 127 -1.91 10.86 -5.09
CA THR A 127 -0.58 11.33 -4.70
C THR A 127 0.32 11.57 -5.91
N GLN A 128 0.32 10.66 -6.88
CA GLN A 128 1.12 10.78 -8.09
C GLN A 128 0.67 11.97 -8.95
N LEU A 129 -0.65 12.14 -9.15
CA LEU A 129 -1.18 13.23 -9.97
C LEU A 129 -0.92 14.60 -9.34
N ILE A 130 -1.24 14.74 -8.04
CA ILE A 130 -1.01 15.99 -7.30
C ILE A 130 0.48 16.32 -7.31
N ARG A 131 1.35 15.32 -7.06
CA ARG A 131 2.80 15.52 -7.07
C ARG A 131 3.29 16.08 -8.40
N GLN A 132 2.81 15.56 -9.53
CA GLN A 132 3.23 16.06 -10.84
C GLN A 132 2.83 17.52 -11.03
N VAL A 133 1.59 17.87 -10.70
CA VAL A 133 1.09 19.25 -10.79
C VAL A 133 1.89 20.20 -9.88
N LEU A 134 2.20 19.76 -8.65
CA LEU A 134 3.03 20.56 -7.73
C LEU A 134 4.44 20.78 -8.28
N LEU A 135 5.05 19.78 -8.92
CA LEU A 135 6.37 19.94 -9.55
C LEU A 135 6.35 20.97 -10.68
N ASP A 136 5.30 20.95 -11.51
CA ASP A 136 5.16 21.91 -12.61
C ASP A 136 4.97 23.34 -12.07
N ILE A 137 4.17 23.52 -11.00
CA ILE A 137 4.00 24.82 -10.34
C ILE A 137 5.32 25.31 -9.72
N ILE A 138 6.08 24.42 -9.09
CA ILE A 138 7.42 24.71 -8.56
C ILE A 138 8.35 25.19 -9.68
N GLU A 139 8.32 24.55 -10.84
CA GLU A 139 9.13 24.97 -11.99
C GLU A 139 8.75 26.38 -12.46
N VAL A 140 7.46 26.71 -12.49
CA VAL A 140 6.99 28.07 -12.82
C VAL A 140 7.52 29.08 -11.80
N ARG A 141 7.42 28.79 -10.49
CA ARG A 141 7.97 29.66 -9.43
C ARG A 141 9.47 29.88 -9.60
N ASP A 142 10.22 28.80 -9.77
CA ASP A 142 11.68 28.86 -9.95
C ASP A 142 12.06 29.61 -11.24
N SER A 143 11.26 29.50 -12.29
CA SER A 143 11.43 30.26 -13.54
C SER A 143 11.23 31.76 -13.32
N ILE A 144 10.17 32.15 -12.60
CA ILE A 144 9.91 33.56 -12.23
C ILE A 144 11.09 34.12 -11.45
N LEU A 145 11.57 33.41 -10.41
CA LEU A 145 12.72 33.86 -9.62
C LEU A 145 13.99 34.00 -10.48
N ARG A 146 14.27 33.02 -11.35
CA ARG A 146 15.43 33.07 -12.25
C ARG A 146 15.37 34.27 -13.20
N ILE A 147 14.20 34.55 -13.76
CA ILE A 147 13.98 35.69 -14.65
C ILE A 147 14.09 37.00 -13.86
N ALA A 148 13.55 37.06 -12.66
CA ALA A 148 13.68 38.22 -11.76
C ALA A 148 15.16 38.53 -11.50
N ASP A 149 15.95 37.52 -11.12
CA ASP A 149 17.40 37.66 -10.89
C ASP A 149 18.16 38.10 -12.14
N PHE A 150 17.72 37.65 -13.33
CA PHE A 150 18.31 38.08 -14.60
C PHE A 150 18.06 39.57 -14.87
N TYR A 151 16.83 40.06 -14.63
CA TYR A 151 16.50 41.48 -14.79
C TYR A 151 17.19 42.36 -13.72
N LEU A 152 17.39 41.84 -12.51
CA LEU A 152 18.13 42.55 -11.47
C LEU A 152 19.59 42.83 -11.88
N LYS A 153 20.21 41.91 -12.64
CA LYS A 153 21.57 42.09 -13.15
C LYS A 153 21.69 43.09 -14.32
N LYS A 154 20.58 43.49 -14.93
CA LYS A 154 20.58 44.52 -15.99
C LYS A 154 20.61 45.94 -15.40
N PRO A 155 21.29 46.89 -16.08
CA PRO A 155 21.28 48.30 -15.68
C PRO A 155 19.86 48.88 -15.71
N GLU A 156 19.55 49.78 -14.77
CA GLU A 156 18.17 50.24 -14.50
C GLU A 156 17.43 50.85 -15.70
N GLY A 157 18.16 51.39 -16.69
CA GLY A 157 17.58 51.97 -17.91
C GLY A 157 17.05 50.97 -18.94
N GLU A 158 17.33 49.67 -18.79
CA GLU A 158 16.82 48.60 -19.69
C GLU A 158 15.76 47.71 -19.03
N ARG A 159 15.32 48.07 -17.81
CA ARG A 159 14.33 47.30 -17.06
C ARG A 159 12.91 47.70 -17.48
N ASN A 160 12.28 46.87 -18.30
CA ASN A 160 10.89 47.09 -18.72
C ASN A 160 9.86 46.74 -17.63
N ILE A 161 10.24 45.99 -16.59
CA ILE A 161 9.34 45.50 -15.53
C ILE A 161 10.02 45.73 -14.17
N PRO A 162 9.32 46.31 -13.17
CA PRO A 162 9.83 46.42 -11.81
C PRO A 162 10.09 45.03 -11.20
N TYR A 163 11.30 44.83 -10.65
CA TYR A 163 11.70 43.56 -10.03
C TYR A 163 10.72 43.11 -8.94
N GLU A 164 10.33 44.03 -8.05
CA GLU A 164 9.42 43.73 -6.94
C GLU A 164 8.07 43.19 -7.40
N THR A 165 7.50 43.75 -8.47
CA THR A 165 6.23 43.28 -9.02
C THR A 165 6.35 41.87 -9.59
N PHE A 166 7.46 41.57 -10.29
CA PHE A 166 7.64 40.27 -10.91
C PHE A 166 8.02 39.18 -9.88
N ALA A 167 8.86 39.52 -8.91
CA ALA A 167 9.20 38.65 -7.79
C ALA A 167 7.98 38.41 -6.87
N GLY A 168 7.07 39.38 -6.76
CA GLY A 168 5.80 39.24 -6.03
C GLY A 168 4.96 38.04 -6.48
N TYR A 169 4.91 37.74 -7.79
CA TYR A 169 4.21 36.55 -8.27
C TYR A 169 4.81 35.23 -7.77
N ALA A 170 6.12 35.19 -7.48
CA ALA A 170 6.73 34.00 -6.89
C ALA A 170 6.32 33.81 -5.42
N LEU A 171 5.97 34.90 -4.71
CA LEU A 171 5.40 34.85 -3.37
C LEU A 171 3.94 34.37 -3.42
N ASP A 172 3.14 34.85 -4.38
CA ASP A 172 1.77 34.36 -4.56
C ASP A 172 1.73 32.85 -4.83
N ILE A 173 2.66 32.35 -5.66
CA ILE A 173 2.79 30.90 -5.90
C ILE A 173 3.27 30.17 -4.65
N GLN A 174 4.16 30.78 -3.86
CA GLN A 174 4.57 30.21 -2.58
C GLN A 174 3.38 30.04 -1.63
N ASP A 175 2.51 31.05 -1.50
CA ASP A 175 1.30 30.94 -0.69
C ASP A 175 0.37 29.82 -1.18
N ILE A 176 0.26 29.64 -2.49
CA ILE A 176 -0.53 28.53 -3.07
C ILE A 176 0.10 27.19 -2.71
N LEU A 177 1.43 27.05 -2.84
CA LEU A 177 2.15 25.82 -2.51
C LEU A 177 1.99 25.48 -1.02
N GLU A 178 2.15 26.45 -0.12
CA GLU A 178 2.02 26.27 1.33
C GLU A 178 0.60 25.87 1.73
N LYS A 179 -0.44 26.48 1.14
CA LYS A 179 -1.85 26.07 1.34
C LYS A 179 -2.13 24.64 0.91
N ASN A 180 -1.35 24.10 -0.02
CA ASN A 180 -1.46 22.72 -0.51
C ASN A 180 -0.48 21.76 0.20
N GLY A 181 0.09 22.14 1.35
CA GLY A 181 0.95 21.27 2.15
C GLY A 181 2.37 21.12 1.62
N VAL A 182 2.83 22.07 0.78
CA VAL A 182 4.22 22.14 0.34
C VAL A 182 5.00 23.13 1.20
N GLU A 183 6.03 22.65 1.87
CA GLU A 183 6.97 23.47 2.63
C GLU A 183 8.20 23.80 1.77
N ILE A 184 8.53 25.08 1.71
CA ILE A 184 9.72 25.57 1.01
C ILE A 184 10.86 25.75 2.02
N TYR A 185 12.03 25.22 1.71
CA TYR A 185 13.23 25.40 2.53
C TYR A 185 14.41 25.87 1.68
N ARG A 186 15.32 26.59 2.35
CA ARG A 186 16.58 27.07 1.80
C ARG A 186 17.62 27.04 2.92
N SER A 187 18.79 26.52 2.61
CA SER A 187 19.90 26.42 3.56
C SER A 187 20.71 27.70 3.60
N SER A 188 21.30 27.96 4.76
CA SER A 188 22.23 29.07 4.98
C SER A 188 23.66 28.63 4.63
N GLN A 189 24.53 29.62 4.45
CA GLN A 189 25.96 29.37 4.27
C GLN A 189 26.53 28.66 5.51
N GLU A 190 27.44 27.71 5.29
CA GLU A 190 28.08 26.87 6.31
C GLU A 190 27.18 25.83 7.00
N ASP A 191 25.93 25.67 6.55
CA ASP A 191 25.08 24.56 7.00
C ASP A 191 25.69 23.21 6.60
N ASN A 192 25.35 22.17 7.37
CA ASN A 192 25.74 20.80 7.06
C ASN A 192 24.99 20.30 5.82
N PHE A 193 25.70 19.58 4.95
CA PHE A 193 25.09 18.96 3.79
C PHE A 193 24.16 17.80 4.18
N VAL A 194 22.91 17.83 3.69
CA VAL A 194 21.88 16.82 3.94
C VAL A 194 21.48 16.16 2.61
N PRO A 195 22.03 14.97 2.26
CA PRO A 195 21.82 14.33 0.95
C PRO A 195 20.36 14.05 0.57
N VAL A 196 19.47 13.88 1.55
CA VAL A 196 18.04 13.60 1.34
C VAL A 196 17.26 14.86 0.91
N LYS A 197 17.74 16.04 1.30
CA LYS A 197 17.09 17.33 1.04
C LYS A 197 17.84 18.17 0.01
N GLN A 198 19.12 17.93 -0.18
CA GLN A 198 20.00 18.78 -0.97
C GLN A 198 20.71 17.99 -2.06
N ARG A 199 20.89 18.64 -3.21
CA ARG A 199 21.65 18.14 -4.36
C ARG A 199 22.83 19.05 -4.63
N ALA A 200 24.04 18.52 -4.48
CA ALA A 200 25.27 19.22 -4.79
C ALA A 200 25.46 19.40 -6.30
N ILE A 201 25.42 20.64 -6.79
CA ILE A 201 25.57 20.99 -8.21
C ILE A 201 26.95 21.57 -8.52
N LYS A 202 27.51 22.36 -7.60
CA LYS A 202 28.74 23.14 -7.84
C LYS A 202 29.73 22.98 -6.69
N LYS A 203 31.02 23.07 -7.01
CA LYS A 203 32.11 23.09 -6.04
C LYS A 203 32.66 24.51 -5.93
N VAL A 204 32.81 25.02 -4.70
CA VAL A 204 33.48 26.29 -4.39
C VAL A 204 34.79 25.95 -3.69
N VAL A 205 35.92 26.33 -4.29
CA VAL A 205 37.23 26.07 -3.69
C VAL A 205 37.40 26.94 -2.45
N THR A 206 37.87 26.34 -1.35
CA THR A 206 38.19 27.05 -0.11
C THR A 206 39.55 26.60 0.43
N GLU A 207 40.25 27.51 1.08
CA GLU A 207 41.49 27.24 1.82
C GLU A 207 41.21 26.87 3.28
N ASN A 208 39.96 27.02 3.75
CA ASN A 208 39.57 26.62 5.10
C ASN A 208 39.08 25.18 5.11
N LYS A 209 39.83 24.29 5.79
CA LYS A 209 39.50 22.86 5.91
C LYS A 209 38.19 22.59 6.67
N GLU A 210 37.80 23.46 7.60
CA GLU A 210 36.58 23.30 8.40
C GLU A 210 35.30 23.53 7.59
N LEU A 211 35.41 24.26 6.48
CA LEU A 211 34.29 24.50 5.57
C LEU A 211 34.07 23.33 4.61
N HIS A 212 35.02 22.39 4.50
CA HIS A 212 34.90 21.29 3.55
C HIS A 212 33.62 20.47 3.75
N GLY A 213 32.85 20.30 2.69
CA GLY A 213 31.60 19.52 2.71
C GLY A 213 30.39 20.28 3.26
N LYS A 214 30.54 21.55 3.65
CA LYS A 214 29.42 22.42 4.04
C LYS A 214 28.82 23.17 2.86
N VAL A 215 27.60 23.66 3.04
CA VAL A 215 26.89 24.48 2.06
C VAL A 215 27.65 25.80 1.86
N ALA A 216 27.98 26.13 0.61
CA ALA A 216 28.60 27.40 0.24
C ALA A 216 27.55 28.42 -0.23
N GLU A 217 26.58 27.96 -1.02
CA GLU A 217 25.51 28.81 -1.55
C GLU A 217 24.30 27.94 -1.92
N SER A 218 23.09 28.44 -1.65
CA SER A 218 21.84 27.88 -2.15
C SER A 218 21.54 28.43 -3.54
N LEU A 219 21.53 27.56 -4.55
CA LEU A 219 21.28 27.92 -5.95
C LEU A 219 19.79 27.84 -6.34
N SER A 220 19.00 27.04 -5.62
CA SER A 220 17.55 26.97 -5.77
C SER A 220 16.90 26.60 -4.43
N CYS A 221 15.61 26.84 -4.27
CA CYS A 221 14.88 26.35 -3.10
C CYS A 221 14.70 24.82 -3.15
N GLY A 222 14.48 24.20 -2.00
CA GLY A 222 13.97 22.83 -1.87
C GLY A 222 12.52 22.83 -1.42
N TYR A 223 11.82 21.72 -1.69
CA TYR A 223 10.37 21.60 -1.49
C TYR A 223 10.02 20.23 -0.88
N ASN A 224 9.29 20.23 0.23
CA ASN A 224 8.72 19.05 0.86
C ASN A 224 7.21 19.04 0.71
N TYR A 225 6.63 17.90 0.36
CA TYR A 225 5.18 17.70 0.34
C TYR A 225 4.83 16.61 1.35
N ASN A 226 3.98 16.92 2.32
CA ASN A 226 3.57 16.00 3.38
C ASN A 226 4.78 15.28 4.06
N GLY A 227 5.84 16.05 4.35
CA GLY A 227 7.06 15.54 4.98
C GLY A 227 8.03 14.78 4.09
N ARG A 228 7.74 14.60 2.79
CA ARG A 228 8.65 13.97 1.82
C ARG A 228 9.24 15.01 0.86
N THR A 229 10.54 14.98 0.63
CA THR A 229 11.19 15.82 -0.38
C THR A 229 10.64 15.50 -1.78
N ILE A 230 10.01 16.48 -2.43
CA ILE A 230 9.55 16.35 -3.83
C ILE A 230 10.51 17.00 -4.81
N SER A 231 11.20 18.07 -4.40
CA SER A 231 12.26 18.71 -5.17
C SER A 231 13.40 19.11 -4.22
N ALA A 232 14.61 18.61 -4.50
CA ALA A 232 15.77 18.84 -3.63
C ALA A 232 16.39 20.22 -3.90
N GLU A 233 16.82 20.88 -2.83
CA GLU A 233 17.54 22.14 -2.88
C GLU A 233 18.85 21.97 -3.66
N LYS A 234 19.09 22.77 -4.70
CA LYS A 234 20.36 22.75 -5.43
C LYS A 234 21.35 23.63 -4.70
N ILE A 235 22.51 23.08 -4.35
CA ILE A 235 23.53 23.83 -3.61
C ILE A 235 24.89 23.80 -4.30
N ALA A 236 25.70 24.79 -3.98
CA ALA A 236 27.15 24.72 -4.11
C ALA A 236 27.74 24.31 -2.76
N PHE A 237 28.78 23.47 -2.75
CA PHE A 237 29.47 23.07 -1.52
C PHE A 237 30.93 23.46 -1.55
N TYR A 238 31.50 23.65 -0.36
CA TYR A 238 32.91 23.96 -0.20
C TYR A 238 33.80 22.73 -0.40
N TYR A 239 34.78 22.86 -1.29
CA TYR A 239 35.81 21.88 -1.54
C TYR A 239 37.16 22.43 -1.09
N TYR A 240 37.74 21.82 -0.07
CA TYR A 240 39.05 22.24 0.42
C TYR A 240 40.12 21.87 -0.60
N LYS A 241 40.97 22.85 -0.95
CA LYS A 241 42.18 22.63 -1.72
C LYS A 241 43.33 23.30 -0.99
N GLU A 242 44.41 22.54 -0.78
CA GLU A 242 45.59 23.06 -0.10
C GLU A 242 46.20 24.22 -0.92
N PRO A 243 46.50 25.37 -0.29
CA PRO A 243 47.12 26.50 -0.98
C PRO A 243 48.50 26.09 -1.48
N ALA A 244 48.77 26.32 -2.76
CA ALA A 244 50.07 26.02 -3.35
C ALA A 244 51.14 26.88 -2.66
N LYS A 245 52.13 26.24 -2.04
CA LYS A 245 53.31 26.93 -1.48
C LYS A 245 54.03 27.66 -2.62
N ILE A 246 53.96 29.00 -2.61
CA ILE A 246 54.81 29.83 -3.46
C ILE A 246 56.24 29.66 -2.93
N ILE A 247 57.07 28.93 -3.66
CA ILE A 247 58.51 28.91 -3.42
C ILE A 247 59.04 30.24 -3.93
N THR A 248 59.28 31.20 -3.03
CA THR A 248 59.97 32.44 -3.37
C THR A 248 61.47 32.12 -3.44
N GLU A 249 61.95 31.75 -4.62
CA GLU A 249 63.39 31.73 -4.91
C GLU A 249 63.89 33.17 -5.01
N ASN A 250 64.41 33.69 -3.89
CA ASN A 250 65.16 34.94 -3.85
C ASN A 250 66.54 34.71 -4.50
N ASN A 251 66.63 34.82 -5.83
CA ASN A 251 67.93 34.93 -6.48
C ASN A 251 68.45 36.36 -6.37
N THR A 252 69.21 36.60 -5.30
CA THR A 252 70.14 37.73 -5.20
C THR A 252 71.54 37.22 -5.52
N GLU A 253 71.95 37.27 -6.79
CA GLU A 253 73.36 37.18 -7.20
C GLU A 253 73.63 38.31 -8.20
N MET A 254 74.20 39.42 -7.71
CA MET A 254 75.64 39.75 -7.79
C MET A 254 76.07 40.07 -9.23
N VAL A 255 75.95 41.36 -9.57
CA VAL A 255 76.74 41.99 -10.64
C VAL A 255 78.21 41.90 -10.22
N GLN A 256 79.01 41.11 -10.94
CA GLN A 256 80.46 41.25 -10.94
C GLN A 256 80.89 41.91 -12.24
N ASP A 257 81.59 43.02 -12.09
CA ASP A 257 82.27 43.80 -13.12
C ASP A 257 83.24 42.95 -13.94
N GLY A 258 83.32 43.26 -15.24
CA GLY A 258 84.31 42.78 -16.19
C GLY A 258 84.22 43.53 -17.52
#